data_AF-A0A1F8BP75-F1
#
_entry.id   AF-A0A1F8BP75-F1
#
_cell.length_a   1.000
_cell.length_b   1.000
_cell.length_c   1.000
_cell.angle_alpha   90.00
_cell.angle_beta   90.00
_cell.angle_gamma   90.00
#
_symmetry.space_group_name_H-M   'P 1'
#
loop_
_entity.id
_entity.type
_entity.pdbx_description
1 polymer ?
#
loop_
_entity_poly.entity_id
_entity_poly.type
_entity_poly.pdbx_seq_one_letter_code
_entity_poly.pdbx_strand_id
1 'polypeptide(L)'
;MITLGVTNAFFSDTETSKDNIFQAGELDLKIDNSSYYNGVYNPGTSWLQLADLDDGNGPAQGQYLFFNFLDLKPGDFGEDTISLHVENDSWICVDVTLTSDDENVLTNPEALDGDNSSGGAGAGELAERVNFIWWDDDGDNVFEICEQAGGGPAPEVACQNETLLPAGPLGNLEVGETATVALADSQNNIWDPVPSPFPGGQTKYIGKAWCFGTLATPNPVVQDNLGQVGTPGQLDSNGPDVRGAGFDCDGSGEDNQTQTDSMTADISFRAVQSRHNGGFLCNPPEVTLTPTPTGVVCIPGYATGVASSAQGLRKNGTAVLADRSDPTDALGAPQSTGTPSDTPVVFGSFFSLGFGAGNVGGGSIVLSFANPIVDLAGFDFRVFEVTGGTYPDEKIKVEASQDGVNFFLVTASATRDAFLDLGTSGLAWASQLRITDVSDKSLFESTADAYDLDGVQTFCGTQPFP
;
A
#
# COMPACT_ATOMS: atom_id res chain seq x y z
N MET A 1 35.13 -35.47 13.20
CA MET A 1 36.01 -34.53 12.51
C MET A 1 35.13 -33.90 11.44
N ILE A 2 34.36 -32.83 11.71
CA ILE A 2 34.63 -31.55 12.41
C ILE A 2 35.81 -30.81 11.80
N THR A 3 35.46 -29.87 10.91
CA THR A 3 35.76 -28.41 10.88
C THR A 3 34.67 -27.83 9.97
N LEU A 4 33.74 -26.94 10.37
CA LEU A 4 33.89 -25.56 10.88
C LEU A 4 34.76 -24.70 9.95
N GLY A 5 34.29 -23.63 9.30
CA GLY A 5 32.95 -23.03 9.21
C GLY A 5 33.04 -21.53 8.87
N VAL A 6 31.90 -20.86 8.57
CA VAL A 6 31.63 -19.38 8.64
C VAL A 6 32.56 -18.42 7.84
N THR A 7 32.23 -17.18 7.40
CA THR A 7 31.07 -16.24 7.41
C THR A 7 31.37 -15.12 6.36
N ASN A 8 30.50 -14.22 5.88
CA ASN A 8 29.10 -13.82 6.13
C ASN A 8 28.40 -13.56 4.77
N ALA A 9 27.07 -13.38 4.78
CA ALA A 9 26.39 -12.31 4.04
C ALA A 9 25.37 -11.68 4.99
N PHE A 10 25.28 -10.34 5.02
CA PHE A 10 24.34 -9.61 5.86
C PHE A 10 23.03 -9.45 5.10
N PHE A 11 21.90 -9.70 5.76
CA PHE A 11 20.57 -9.33 5.32
C PHE A 11 19.96 -8.44 6.42
N SER A 12 19.34 -7.33 6.04
CA SER A 12 18.81 -6.34 6.98
C SER A 12 17.44 -5.80 6.56
N ASP A 13 16.52 -6.73 6.42
CA ASP A 13 15.07 -6.56 6.43
C ASP A 13 14.47 -7.62 7.37
N THR A 14 13.32 -7.34 7.99
CA THR A 14 12.82 -8.09 9.16
C THR A 14 11.71 -9.09 8.81
N GLU A 15 12.07 -10.10 8.01
CA GLU A 15 11.15 -11.19 7.66
C GLU A 15 11.08 -12.28 8.75
N THR A 16 10.00 -12.25 9.54
CA THR A 16 9.78 -13.23 10.62
C THR A 16 9.14 -14.52 10.08
N SER A 17 9.96 -15.41 9.52
CA SER A 17 9.48 -16.73 9.11
C SER A 17 9.06 -17.60 10.31
N LYS A 18 7.78 -17.98 10.34
CA LYS A 18 7.27 -19.12 11.12
C LYS A 18 6.43 -20.05 10.23
N ASP A 19 6.45 -21.33 10.60
CA ASP A 19 5.46 -22.36 10.23
C ASP A 19 5.48 -23.00 8.81
N ASN A 20 6.62 -22.98 8.10
CA ASN A 20 6.92 -23.94 7.01
C ASN A 20 5.82 -24.08 5.93
N ILE A 21 5.19 -22.99 5.51
CA ILE A 21 4.22 -22.99 4.42
C ILE A 21 4.98 -22.95 3.08
N PHE A 22 4.71 -23.94 2.22
CA PHE A 22 5.29 -24.01 0.88
C PHE A 22 4.68 -22.94 -0.04
N GLN A 23 5.46 -21.90 -0.32
CA GLN A 23 5.51 -21.12 -1.56
C GLN A 23 4.16 -20.80 -2.22
N ALA A 24 3.54 -19.69 -1.79
CA ALA A 24 2.94 -18.78 -2.78
C ALA A 24 4.10 -18.02 -3.46
N GLY A 25 3.97 -17.74 -4.75
CA GLY A 25 5.10 -17.29 -5.58
C GLY A 25 5.74 -15.98 -5.11
N GLU A 26 7.03 -15.82 -5.45
CA GLU A 26 7.76 -14.56 -5.34
C GLU A 26 6.91 -13.43 -5.94
N LEU A 27 6.75 -12.36 -5.18
CA LEU A 27 6.24 -11.10 -5.69
C LEU A 27 7.43 -10.16 -5.88
N ASP A 28 8.30 -10.57 -6.78
CA ASP A 28 9.50 -9.82 -7.15
C ASP A 28 9.10 -8.77 -8.19
N LEU A 29 8.68 -7.58 -7.73
CA LEU A 29 8.50 -6.44 -8.63
C LEU A 29 9.88 -5.91 -9.00
N LYS A 30 10.29 -6.20 -10.23
CA LYS A 30 11.50 -5.63 -10.81
C LYS A 30 11.15 -4.50 -11.77
N ILE A 31 12.00 -3.49 -11.78
CA ILE A 31 11.88 -2.30 -12.62
C ILE A 31 13.20 -2.12 -13.38
N ASP A 32 13.15 -1.53 -14.57
CA ASP A 32 14.31 -0.86 -15.19
C ASP A 32 13.89 0.50 -15.77
N ASN A 33 14.87 1.38 -16.01
CA ASN A 33 14.62 2.74 -16.50
C ASN A 33 15.56 3.16 -17.64
N SER A 34 15.00 3.79 -18.67
CA SER A 34 15.71 4.41 -19.79
C SER A 34 15.34 5.89 -19.86
N SER A 35 16.32 6.79 -19.71
CA SER A 35 16.09 8.21 -19.42
C SER A 35 16.68 9.12 -20.50
N TYR A 36 16.02 10.23 -20.79
CA TYR A 36 16.39 11.24 -21.78
C TYR A 36 16.29 12.65 -21.17
N TYR A 37 17.15 13.56 -21.62
CA TYR A 37 17.19 14.97 -21.24
C TYR A 37 17.33 15.82 -22.49
N ASN A 38 16.40 16.74 -22.72
CA ASN A 38 16.28 17.56 -23.93
C ASN A 38 16.39 16.71 -25.23
N GLY A 39 15.70 15.57 -25.27
CA GLY A 39 15.69 14.62 -26.40
C GLY A 39 16.99 13.84 -26.60
N VAL A 40 17.90 13.81 -25.61
CA VAL A 40 19.18 13.07 -25.67
C VAL A 40 19.28 12.08 -24.53
N TYR A 41 19.62 10.82 -24.82
CA TYR A 41 19.77 9.77 -23.82
C TYR A 41 20.71 10.16 -22.67
N ASN A 42 20.22 10.06 -21.44
CA ASN A 42 20.91 10.44 -20.22
C ASN A 42 21.36 9.20 -19.43
N PRO A 43 22.66 8.83 -19.47
CA PRO A 43 23.17 7.71 -18.69
C PRO A 43 23.25 8.00 -17.18
N GLY A 44 22.98 9.23 -16.72
CA GLY A 44 22.99 9.59 -15.29
C GLY A 44 21.75 9.08 -14.51
N THR A 45 20.62 8.94 -15.20
CA THR A 45 19.33 8.46 -14.64
C THR A 45 18.82 7.18 -15.34
N SER A 46 19.56 6.64 -16.32
CA SER A 46 19.26 5.37 -16.97
C SER A 46 19.93 4.18 -16.28
N TRP A 47 19.17 3.12 -16.04
CA TRP A 47 19.63 1.87 -15.43
C TRP A 47 18.85 0.70 -16.02
N LEU A 48 19.41 0.11 -17.08
CA LEU A 48 18.78 -0.94 -17.91
C LEU A 48 18.89 -2.36 -17.33
N GLN A 49 19.17 -2.48 -16.02
CA GLN A 49 19.21 -3.78 -15.34
C GLN A 49 18.05 -3.82 -14.36
N LEU A 50 17.24 -4.87 -14.48
CA LEU A 50 16.17 -5.21 -13.54
C LEU A 50 16.65 -5.10 -12.09
N ALA A 51 15.98 -4.23 -11.34
CA ALA A 51 16.28 -3.89 -9.97
C ALA A 51 15.01 -3.91 -9.12
N ASP A 52 15.18 -4.27 -7.85
CA ASP A 52 14.26 -3.92 -6.78
C ASP A 52 14.79 -2.61 -6.19
N LEU A 53 13.94 -1.60 -6.06
CA LEU A 53 14.37 -0.24 -5.73
C LEU A 53 14.93 -0.14 -4.31
N ASP A 54 14.56 -1.06 -3.42
CA ASP A 54 14.97 -1.10 -2.02
C ASP A 54 16.23 -1.98 -1.78
N ASP A 55 16.82 -2.55 -2.84
CA ASP A 55 17.93 -3.51 -2.72
C ASP A 55 19.29 -2.89 -2.31
N GLY A 56 19.37 -1.55 -2.29
CA GLY A 56 20.54 -0.77 -1.93
C GLY A 56 21.71 -0.80 -2.94
N ASN A 57 21.50 -1.34 -4.14
CA ASN A 57 22.51 -1.46 -5.21
C ASN A 57 22.38 -0.38 -6.29
N GLY A 58 21.48 0.58 -6.13
CA GLY A 58 21.22 1.65 -7.10
C GLY A 58 22.46 2.47 -7.47
N PRO A 59 22.58 2.91 -8.74
CA PRO A 59 23.79 3.55 -9.26
C PRO A 59 24.13 4.87 -8.54
N ALA A 60 23.13 5.55 -7.99
CA ALA A 60 23.32 6.77 -7.21
C ALA A 60 23.49 6.45 -5.72
N GLN A 61 24.67 5.94 -5.34
CA GLN A 61 25.04 5.65 -3.94
C GLN A 61 24.08 4.67 -3.22
N GLY A 62 23.51 3.72 -3.96
CA GLY A 62 22.51 2.76 -3.48
C GLY A 62 21.07 3.10 -3.84
N GLN A 63 20.83 4.29 -4.42
CA GLN A 63 19.49 4.73 -4.85
C GLN A 63 19.33 4.64 -6.38
N TYR A 64 18.10 4.37 -6.81
CA TYR A 64 17.65 4.41 -8.20
C TYR A 64 16.92 5.73 -8.45
N LEU A 65 17.43 6.55 -9.36
CA LEU A 65 16.90 7.90 -9.62
C LEU A 65 16.29 7.96 -11.02
N PHE A 66 15.00 8.27 -11.07
CA PHE A 66 14.27 8.59 -12.32
C PHE A 66 14.44 10.06 -12.73
N PHE A 67 15.02 10.90 -11.87
CA PHE A 67 15.22 12.33 -12.10
C PHE A 67 16.35 12.82 -11.19
N ASN A 68 17.34 13.52 -11.73
CA ASN A 68 18.42 14.13 -10.95
C ASN A 68 19.15 15.20 -11.79
N PHE A 69 18.71 16.45 -11.65
CA PHE A 69 19.25 17.58 -12.40
C PHE A 69 19.56 18.73 -11.44
N LEU A 70 20.77 19.28 -11.53
CA LEU A 70 21.32 20.26 -10.56
C LEU A 70 21.35 21.71 -11.10
N ASP A 71 20.85 21.91 -12.32
CA ASP A 71 20.96 23.17 -13.08
C ASP A 71 19.89 23.15 -14.19
N LEU A 72 18.61 23.19 -13.79
CA LEU A 72 17.47 23.28 -14.69
C LEU A 72 17.38 24.70 -15.28
N LYS A 73 17.01 24.80 -16.56
CA LYS A 73 16.76 26.07 -17.26
C LYS A 73 15.33 26.09 -17.81
N PRO A 74 14.71 27.27 -17.94
CA PRO A 74 13.44 27.42 -18.62
C PRO A 74 13.41 26.71 -19.98
N GLY A 75 12.49 25.75 -20.12
CA GLY A 75 12.30 24.94 -21.32
C GLY A 75 13.14 23.66 -21.37
N ASP A 76 13.91 23.36 -20.33
CA ASP A 76 14.48 22.02 -20.14
C ASP A 76 13.36 21.00 -19.90
N PHE A 77 13.48 19.85 -20.55
CA PHE A 77 12.58 18.72 -20.39
C PHE A 77 13.36 17.41 -20.31
N GLY A 78 12.69 16.36 -19.87
CA GLY A 78 13.24 15.01 -19.90
C GLY A 78 12.15 13.97 -19.81
N GLU A 79 12.53 12.75 -20.16
CA GLU A 79 11.61 11.65 -20.45
C GLU A 79 12.20 10.35 -19.90
N ASP A 80 11.35 9.40 -19.51
CA ASP A 80 11.77 8.13 -18.93
C ASP A 80 10.83 6.99 -19.34
N THR A 81 11.39 5.96 -19.98
CA THR A 81 10.75 4.66 -20.18
C THR A 81 10.95 3.84 -18.90
N ILE A 82 9.90 3.67 -18.11
CA ILE A 82 9.93 2.86 -16.89
C ILE A 82 9.27 1.52 -17.19
N SER A 83 10.01 0.42 -17.11
CA SER A 83 9.45 -0.91 -17.36
C SER A 83 9.15 -1.64 -16.04
N LEU A 84 8.02 -2.34 -15.99
CA LEU A 84 7.53 -3.07 -14.82
C LEU A 84 7.46 -4.56 -15.12
N HIS A 85 7.95 -5.38 -14.19
CA HIS A 85 8.02 -6.84 -14.32
C HIS A 85 7.61 -7.50 -13.00
N VAL A 86 6.60 -8.38 -13.04
CA VAL A 86 6.22 -9.25 -11.89
C VAL A 86 6.05 -10.68 -12.37
N GLU A 87 6.42 -11.67 -11.55
CA GLU A 87 6.26 -13.08 -11.93
C GLU A 87 4.80 -13.56 -11.95
N ASN A 88 3.93 -12.94 -11.14
CA ASN A 88 2.57 -13.40 -10.86
C ASN A 88 1.54 -12.27 -11.07
N ASP A 89 0.32 -12.63 -11.47
CA ASP A 89 -0.78 -11.66 -11.67
C ASP A 89 -0.99 -10.81 -10.40
N SER A 90 -0.86 -9.49 -10.53
CA SER A 90 -0.76 -8.57 -9.39
C SER A 90 -1.52 -7.28 -9.58
N TRP A 91 -1.87 -6.63 -8.48
CA TRP A 91 -2.25 -5.23 -8.45
C TRP A 91 -0.98 -4.40 -8.30
N ILE A 92 -0.88 -3.27 -9.00
CA ILE A 92 0.27 -2.37 -8.93
C ILE A 92 -0.20 -0.93 -8.72
N CYS A 93 0.41 -0.27 -7.75
CA CYS A 93 0.24 1.14 -7.43
C CYS A 93 1.56 1.87 -7.63
N VAL A 94 1.50 3.14 -8.04
CA VAL A 94 2.63 4.07 -7.92
C VAL A 94 2.24 5.18 -6.95
N ASP A 95 3.17 5.51 -6.06
CA ASP A 95 3.06 6.61 -5.10
C ASP A 95 4.15 7.63 -5.43
N VAL A 96 3.78 8.91 -5.50
CA VAL A 96 4.71 10.02 -5.72
C VAL A 96 4.56 10.99 -4.55
N THR A 97 5.64 11.17 -3.78
CA THR A 97 5.66 12.03 -2.59
C THR A 97 6.58 13.21 -2.83
N LEU A 98 6.10 14.44 -2.66
CA LEU A 98 6.98 15.62 -2.66
C LEU A 98 7.73 15.65 -1.32
N THR A 99 9.06 15.51 -1.33
CA THR A 99 9.87 15.36 -0.12
C THR A 99 10.68 16.61 0.26
N SER A 100 10.92 17.52 -0.68
CA SER A 100 11.40 18.89 -0.40
C SER A 100 10.94 19.86 -1.50
N ASP A 101 10.85 21.13 -1.15
CA ASP A 101 10.71 22.24 -2.10
C ASP A 101 11.33 23.49 -1.47
N ASP A 102 12.66 23.51 -1.51
CA ASP A 102 13.50 24.32 -0.65
C ASP A 102 14.05 25.52 -1.41
N GLU A 103 13.81 26.71 -0.89
CA GLU A 103 14.50 27.93 -1.29
C GLU A 103 15.90 27.91 -0.63
N ASN A 104 16.94 27.89 -1.45
CA ASN A 104 18.31 27.76 -0.98
C ASN A 104 18.97 29.10 -0.63
N VAL A 105 19.08 30.02 -1.59
CA VAL A 105 19.70 31.35 -1.39
C VAL A 105 19.12 32.41 -2.34
N LEU A 106 18.02 33.07 -1.94
CA LEU A 106 17.51 34.32 -2.54
C LEU A 106 18.63 35.27 -3.01
N THR A 107 18.88 35.27 -4.32
CA THR A 107 19.88 36.10 -5.00
C THR A 107 19.28 37.41 -5.50
N ASN A 108 20.13 38.29 -6.03
CA ASN A 108 19.66 39.56 -6.59
C ASN A 108 18.78 39.37 -7.85
N PRO A 109 19.05 38.43 -8.78
CA PRO A 109 18.11 38.08 -9.85
C PRO A 109 16.71 37.68 -9.37
N GLU A 110 16.59 36.73 -8.45
CA GLU A 110 15.32 36.22 -7.90
C GLU A 110 14.50 37.38 -7.29
N ALA A 111 15.12 38.13 -6.38
CA ALA A 111 14.51 39.30 -5.74
C ALA A 111 14.19 40.48 -6.68
N LEU A 112 14.73 40.49 -7.91
CA LEU A 112 14.42 41.51 -8.93
C LEU A 112 13.23 41.10 -9.81
N ASP A 113 13.05 39.80 -10.07
CA ASP A 113 11.94 39.28 -10.86
C ASP A 113 10.67 39.06 -10.04
N GLY A 114 10.77 39.02 -8.70
CA GLY A 114 9.63 39.20 -7.80
C GLY A 114 9.58 38.27 -6.60
N ASP A 115 10.55 37.37 -6.49
CA ASP A 115 10.61 36.47 -5.35
C ASP A 115 10.79 37.27 -4.04
N ASN A 116 10.07 36.80 -3.03
CA ASN A 116 9.93 37.34 -1.69
C ASN A 116 9.94 36.23 -0.62
N SER A 117 10.37 35.03 -0.97
CA SER A 117 10.75 33.93 -0.08
C SER A 117 11.67 34.44 1.05
N SER A 118 11.70 33.73 2.18
CA SER A 118 12.52 34.12 3.33
C SER A 118 13.85 33.37 3.44
N GLY A 119 14.18 32.51 2.48
CA GLY A 119 15.15 31.44 2.70
C GLY A 119 14.52 30.25 3.45
N GLY A 120 14.75 29.01 3.00
CA GLY A 120 14.58 27.81 3.82
C GLY A 120 13.76 26.68 3.21
N ALA A 121 13.65 25.59 3.98
CA ALA A 121 12.99 24.36 3.55
C ALA A 121 11.47 24.51 3.44
N GLY A 122 10.88 23.97 2.36
CA GLY A 122 9.45 24.11 2.03
C GLY A 122 9.03 25.57 1.78
N ALA A 123 9.91 26.37 1.16
CA ALA A 123 9.70 27.80 0.91
C ALA A 123 10.19 28.29 -0.47
N GLY A 124 10.62 27.37 -1.35
CA GLY A 124 10.81 27.67 -2.78
C GLY A 124 9.49 27.54 -3.55
N GLU A 125 9.56 27.70 -4.87
CA GLU A 125 8.41 27.50 -5.77
C GLU A 125 8.75 26.75 -7.07
N LEU A 126 9.86 26.00 -7.08
CA LEU A 126 10.28 25.19 -8.22
C LEU A 126 9.31 24.02 -8.48
N ALA A 127 8.74 23.41 -7.44
CA ALA A 127 7.81 22.29 -7.63
C ALA A 127 6.54 22.70 -8.40
N GLU A 128 6.09 23.96 -8.31
CA GLU A 128 4.99 24.52 -9.12
C GLU A 128 5.36 24.75 -10.59
N ARG A 129 6.65 24.83 -10.94
CA ARG A 129 7.12 25.11 -12.31
C ARG A 129 7.54 23.87 -13.09
N VAL A 130 8.01 22.82 -12.40
CA VAL A 130 8.34 21.55 -13.03
C VAL A 130 7.08 20.70 -13.18
N ASN A 131 6.51 20.73 -14.38
CA ASN A 131 5.30 20.01 -14.77
C ASN A 131 5.64 18.57 -15.18
N PHE A 132 4.86 17.58 -14.74
CA PHE A 132 5.01 16.16 -15.09
C PHE A 132 3.78 15.62 -15.84
N ILE A 133 4.02 14.71 -16.79
CA ILE A 133 3.01 13.85 -17.44
C ILE A 133 3.44 12.39 -17.37
N TRP A 134 2.47 11.49 -17.39
CA TRP A 134 2.66 10.04 -17.36
C TRP A 134 1.62 9.37 -18.25
N TRP A 135 1.92 8.24 -18.89
CA TRP A 135 0.98 7.49 -19.74
C TRP A 135 1.24 5.98 -19.71
N ASP A 136 0.23 5.18 -20.11
CA ASP A 136 0.41 3.78 -20.47
C ASP A 136 1.17 3.67 -21.79
N ASP A 137 2.49 3.52 -21.68
CA ASP A 137 3.44 3.49 -22.79
C ASP A 137 3.58 2.07 -23.36
N ASP A 138 3.75 1.97 -24.68
CA ASP A 138 3.99 0.68 -25.35
C ASP A 138 5.47 0.23 -25.28
N GLY A 139 6.35 1.13 -24.83
CA GLY A 139 7.76 0.93 -24.55
C GLY A 139 8.70 1.79 -25.39
N ASP A 140 8.22 2.70 -26.25
CA ASP A 140 9.06 3.60 -27.06
C ASP A 140 9.34 4.99 -26.44
N ASN A 141 8.62 5.37 -25.37
CA ASN A 141 8.69 6.68 -24.72
C ASN A 141 8.19 7.86 -25.58
N VAL A 142 7.21 7.62 -26.44
CA VAL A 142 6.58 8.63 -27.30
C VAL A 142 5.09 8.65 -27.05
N PHE A 143 4.52 9.80 -26.67
CA PHE A 143 3.07 9.85 -26.44
C PHE A 143 2.27 9.79 -27.76
N GLU A 144 1.46 8.73 -27.92
CA GLU A 144 0.86 8.31 -29.18
C GLU A 144 -0.68 8.14 -29.16
N ILE A 145 -1.33 8.54 -30.27
CA ILE A 145 -2.77 8.28 -30.51
C ILE A 145 -3.07 7.81 -31.94
N CYS A 146 -4.18 7.09 -32.11
CA CYS A 146 -4.58 6.45 -33.38
C CYS A 146 -5.02 7.41 -34.50
N GLU A 147 -5.42 8.64 -34.17
CA GLU A 147 -5.86 9.64 -35.15
C GLU A 147 -5.34 11.02 -34.74
N GLN A 148 -4.42 11.60 -35.50
CA GLN A 148 -4.10 13.03 -35.36
C GLN A 148 -5.34 13.87 -35.68
N ALA A 149 -5.54 14.95 -34.93
CA ALA A 149 -6.64 15.90 -35.08
C ALA A 149 -6.66 16.59 -36.47
N GLY A 150 -7.19 15.89 -37.49
CA GLY A 150 -7.27 16.37 -38.88
C GLY A 150 -7.04 15.31 -39.97
N GLY A 151 -6.59 14.10 -39.65
CA GLY A 151 -6.36 13.01 -40.62
C GLY A 151 -7.51 12.00 -40.64
N GLY A 152 -8.16 11.80 -41.78
CA GLY A 152 -9.34 10.91 -41.90
C GLY A 152 -9.08 9.43 -41.53
N PRO A 153 -10.15 8.62 -41.38
CA PRO A 153 -10.16 7.41 -40.57
C PRO A 153 -9.03 6.44 -40.90
N ALA A 154 -8.31 6.04 -39.85
CA ALA A 154 -7.26 5.04 -39.89
C ALA A 154 -7.74 3.71 -40.52
N PRO A 155 -6.85 2.95 -41.18
CA PRO A 155 -7.18 1.60 -41.64
C PRO A 155 -7.53 0.67 -40.46
N GLU A 156 -8.23 -0.42 -40.77
CA GLU A 156 -8.84 -1.41 -39.85
C GLU A 156 -7.82 -2.28 -39.06
N VAL A 157 -6.69 -1.70 -38.65
CA VAL A 157 -5.78 -2.26 -37.65
C VAL A 157 -6.32 -1.87 -36.27
N ALA A 158 -6.27 -2.80 -35.31
CA ALA A 158 -6.68 -2.54 -33.94
C ALA A 158 -5.61 -1.71 -33.20
N CYS A 159 -5.59 -0.42 -33.50
CA CYS A 159 -4.79 0.57 -32.79
C CYS A 159 -5.41 0.88 -31.42
N GLN A 160 -4.57 1.08 -30.40
CA GLN A 160 -4.97 1.54 -29.07
C GLN A 160 -4.36 2.91 -28.81
N ASN A 161 -5.16 3.89 -28.36
CA ASN A 161 -4.58 5.16 -27.91
C ASN A 161 -3.89 4.93 -26.57
N GLU A 162 -2.76 5.60 -26.37
CA GLU A 162 -2.21 5.79 -25.03
C GLU A 162 -3.04 6.85 -24.30
N THR A 163 -3.04 6.76 -22.97
CA THR A 163 -3.88 7.53 -22.06
C THR A 163 -3.03 8.25 -21.03
N LEU A 164 -3.10 9.57 -21.02
CA LEU A 164 -2.49 10.38 -19.97
C LEU A 164 -3.11 10.04 -18.61
N LEU A 165 -2.25 9.69 -17.66
CA LEU A 165 -2.55 9.60 -16.23
C LEU A 165 -2.61 11.02 -15.62
N PRO A 166 -2.94 11.18 -14.33
CA PRO A 166 -2.91 12.50 -13.68
C PRO A 166 -1.57 13.21 -13.87
N ALA A 167 -1.64 14.48 -14.26
CA ALA A 167 -0.52 15.28 -14.72
C ALA A 167 -0.60 16.72 -14.19
N GLY A 168 0.55 17.39 -14.15
CA GLY A 168 0.72 18.75 -13.63
C GLY A 168 2.01 18.90 -12.82
N PRO A 169 2.23 20.06 -12.19
CA PRO A 169 3.37 20.27 -11.30
C PRO A 169 3.23 19.48 -10.00
N LEU A 170 4.36 19.08 -9.40
CA LEU A 170 4.37 18.39 -8.10
C LEU A 170 4.07 19.34 -6.94
N GLY A 171 4.24 20.66 -7.11
CA GLY A 171 3.80 21.69 -6.15
C GLY A 171 2.27 21.81 -6.00
N ASN A 172 1.49 20.95 -6.66
CA ASN A 172 0.09 20.70 -6.26
C ASN A 172 -0.04 19.84 -5.00
N LEU A 173 1.06 19.23 -4.54
CA LEU A 173 1.17 18.46 -3.30
C LEU A 173 1.88 19.30 -2.24
N GLU A 174 1.43 19.24 -1.00
CA GLU A 174 2.19 19.79 0.13
C GLU A 174 3.46 18.94 0.38
N VAL A 175 4.52 19.52 0.96
CA VAL A 175 5.72 18.73 1.29
C VAL A 175 5.39 17.66 2.33
N GLY A 176 5.61 16.39 1.96
CA GLY A 176 5.23 15.19 2.71
C GLY A 176 3.88 14.58 2.29
N GLU A 177 3.14 15.21 1.38
CA GLU A 177 1.94 14.64 0.76
C GLU A 177 2.30 13.67 -0.38
N THR A 178 1.48 12.63 -0.53
CA THR A 178 1.68 11.55 -1.50
C THR A 178 0.48 11.47 -2.45
N ALA A 179 0.73 11.60 -3.75
CA ALA A 179 -0.22 11.23 -4.79
C ALA A 179 -0.09 9.73 -5.11
N THR A 180 -1.18 8.96 -4.98
CA THR A 180 -1.23 7.55 -5.36
C THR A 180 -2.04 7.36 -6.64
N VAL A 181 -1.49 6.62 -7.61
CA VAL A 181 -2.16 6.25 -8.87
C VAL A 181 -2.29 4.73 -8.98
N ALA A 182 -3.48 4.28 -9.35
CA ALA A 182 -3.75 2.87 -9.65
C ALA A 182 -3.26 2.53 -11.07
N LEU A 183 -2.19 1.74 -11.18
CA LEU A 183 -1.72 1.22 -12.46
C LEU A 183 -2.50 -0.05 -12.84
N ALA A 184 -2.73 -0.91 -11.85
CA ALA A 184 -3.73 -1.99 -11.91
C ALA A 184 -4.29 -2.27 -10.50
N ASP A 185 -5.60 -2.20 -10.32
CA ASP A 185 -6.31 -2.62 -9.11
C ASP A 185 -7.66 -3.30 -9.44
N SER A 186 -8.47 -3.66 -8.45
CA SER A 186 -9.74 -4.36 -8.70
C SER A 186 -10.79 -3.55 -9.47
N GLN A 187 -10.55 -2.25 -9.73
CA GLN A 187 -11.45 -1.35 -10.45
C GLN A 187 -10.84 -0.71 -11.69
N ASN A 188 -9.51 -0.75 -11.87
CA ASN A 188 -8.80 -0.04 -12.93
C ASN A 188 -7.61 -0.87 -13.46
N ASN A 189 -7.29 -0.73 -14.74
CA ASN A 189 -6.00 -1.16 -15.31
C ASN A 189 -5.68 -0.17 -16.42
N ILE A 190 -4.49 0.43 -16.41
CA ILE A 190 -4.15 1.47 -17.41
C ILE A 190 -3.89 0.86 -18.80
N TRP A 191 -3.44 -0.39 -18.87
CA TRP A 191 -3.15 -1.10 -20.14
C TRP A 191 -4.30 -1.98 -20.66
N ASP A 192 -5.47 -1.99 -20.01
CA ASP A 192 -6.63 -2.82 -20.39
C ASP A 192 -7.94 -2.03 -20.19
N PRO A 193 -8.80 -1.88 -21.22
CA PRO A 193 -10.09 -1.21 -21.08
C PRO A 193 -11.08 -1.92 -20.13
N VAL A 194 -10.74 -3.11 -19.62
CA VAL A 194 -11.50 -3.83 -18.60
C VAL A 194 -10.63 -3.99 -17.33
N PRO A 195 -11.17 -3.75 -16.11
CA PRO A 195 -10.43 -3.97 -14.87
C PRO A 195 -9.92 -5.41 -14.77
N SER A 196 -8.60 -5.54 -14.69
CA SER A 196 -7.86 -6.80 -14.69
C SER A 196 -6.53 -6.60 -13.94
N PRO A 197 -5.95 -7.65 -13.32
CA PRO A 197 -4.64 -7.51 -12.71
C PRO A 197 -3.56 -7.27 -13.77
N PHE A 198 -2.46 -6.63 -13.35
CA PHE A 198 -1.22 -6.65 -14.09
C PHE A 198 -0.82 -8.11 -14.37
N PRO A 199 -0.59 -8.51 -15.64
CA PRO A 199 -0.35 -9.90 -15.99
C PRO A 199 1.05 -10.38 -15.57
N GLY A 200 1.11 -11.50 -14.86
CA GLY A 200 2.37 -12.13 -14.45
C GLY A 200 3.19 -12.63 -15.65
N GLY A 201 4.51 -12.45 -15.57
CA GLY A 201 5.47 -12.86 -16.60
C GLY A 201 5.45 -12.02 -17.87
N GLN A 202 4.83 -10.84 -17.84
CA GLN A 202 4.87 -9.85 -18.92
C GLN A 202 5.54 -8.57 -18.44
N THR A 203 6.18 -7.88 -19.37
CA THR A 203 6.66 -6.51 -19.20
C THR A 203 5.58 -5.54 -19.65
N LYS A 204 5.40 -4.45 -18.91
CA LYS A 204 4.61 -3.28 -19.30
C LYS A 204 5.41 -2.02 -19.03
N TYR A 205 5.09 -0.94 -19.74
CA TYR A 205 5.84 0.31 -19.63
C TYR A 205 4.94 1.45 -19.13
N ILE A 206 5.58 2.40 -18.49
CA ILE A 206 5.03 3.71 -18.15
C ILE A 206 5.99 4.72 -18.74
N GLY A 207 5.46 5.57 -19.61
CA GLY A 207 6.16 6.74 -20.09
C GLY A 207 5.98 7.84 -19.04
N LYS A 208 7.06 8.52 -18.71
CA LYS A 208 7.06 9.72 -17.88
C LYS A 208 7.75 10.81 -18.65
N ALA A 209 7.21 12.03 -18.64
CA ALA A 209 7.98 13.20 -19.01
C ALA A 209 7.79 14.35 -18.02
N TRP A 210 8.76 15.27 -18.02
CA TRP A 210 8.75 16.47 -17.22
C TRP A 210 9.26 17.67 -18.02
N CYS A 211 8.83 18.87 -17.66
CA CYS A 211 9.20 20.13 -18.29
C CYS A 211 9.29 21.23 -17.23
N PHE A 212 10.39 21.98 -17.22
CA PHE A 212 10.49 23.22 -16.46
C PHE A 212 9.88 24.36 -17.30
N GLY A 213 8.61 24.64 -17.06
CA GLY A 213 7.78 25.51 -17.86
C GLY A 213 6.40 24.90 -18.16
N THR A 214 5.72 25.44 -19.17
CA THR A 214 4.39 24.95 -19.57
C THR A 214 4.49 23.69 -20.42
N LEU A 215 3.91 22.57 -19.95
CA LEU A 215 3.59 21.43 -20.80
C LEU A 215 2.37 21.76 -21.67
N ALA A 216 2.59 21.91 -22.98
CA ALA A 216 1.52 22.07 -23.93
C ALA A 216 1.09 20.69 -24.45
N THR A 217 -0.07 20.19 -23.99
CA THR A 217 -0.71 19.00 -24.55
C THR A 217 -1.87 19.37 -25.49
N PRO A 218 -2.10 18.64 -26.60
CA PRO A 218 -1.29 17.56 -27.15
C PRO A 218 -0.74 17.89 -28.56
N ASN A 219 0.52 17.50 -28.82
CA ASN A 219 1.06 17.34 -30.18
C ASN A 219 1.45 15.86 -30.37
N PRO A 220 0.48 14.94 -30.24
CA PRO A 220 0.77 13.53 -30.08
C PRO A 220 1.20 12.93 -31.42
N VAL A 221 2.05 11.92 -31.34
CA VAL A 221 2.51 11.21 -32.54
C VAL A 221 1.42 10.20 -32.95
N VAL A 222 1.43 9.80 -34.23
CA VAL A 222 0.49 8.78 -34.71
C VAL A 222 0.99 7.41 -34.29
N GLN A 223 0.18 6.72 -33.50
CA GLN A 223 0.40 5.36 -32.97
C GLN A 223 0.80 4.36 -34.06
N ASP A 224 2.03 3.84 -33.98
CA ASP A 224 2.59 2.89 -34.97
C ASP A 224 2.58 1.41 -34.54
N ASN A 225 2.29 1.15 -33.27
CA ASN A 225 2.20 -0.13 -32.56
C ASN A 225 3.57 -0.84 -32.41
N LEU A 226 4.64 -0.06 -32.19
CA LEU A 226 6.01 -0.52 -32.02
C LEU A 226 6.71 0.16 -30.81
N GLY A 227 6.73 -0.52 -29.67
CA GLY A 227 7.70 -0.20 -28.60
C GLY A 227 9.16 -0.14 -29.06
N GLN A 228 10.04 0.37 -28.19
CA GLN A 228 11.46 0.65 -28.48
C GLN A 228 12.13 -0.44 -29.34
N VAL A 229 12.41 -0.07 -30.59
CA VAL A 229 13.26 -0.84 -31.50
C VAL A 229 14.74 -0.54 -31.17
N GLY A 230 15.63 -1.53 -31.29
CA GLY A 230 17.07 -1.33 -31.09
C GLY A 230 17.48 -1.29 -29.61
N THR A 231 18.45 -0.44 -29.27
CA THR A 231 18.91 -0.20 -27.89
C THR A 231 18.66 1.26 -27.54
N PRO A 232 18.13 1.59 -26.34
CA PRO A 232 17.94 2.98 -25.92
C PRO A 232 19.17 3.85 -26.14
N GLY A 233 18.97 5.05 -26.68
CA GLY A 233 20.05 5.99 -27.03
C GLY A 233 20.90 5.62 -28.27
N GLN A 234 20.43 4.73 -29.15
CA GLN A 234 21.01 4.49 -30.47
C GLN A 234 20.07 4.95 -31.60
N LEU A 235 20.64 5.51 -32.68
CA LEU A 235 19.93 6.16 -33.81
C LEU A 235 19.07 5.23 -34.69
N ASP A 236 18.90 3.96 -34.29
CA ASP A 236 17.98 2.98 -34.88
C ASP A 236 16.76 2.70 -33.97
N SER A 237 16.48 3.64 -33.05
CA SER A 237 15.35 3.70 -32.14
C SER A 237 14.00 3.92 -32.82
N ASN A 238 12.91 3.51 -32.14
CA ASN A 238 11.58 4.08 -32.38
C ASN A 238 11.25 5.21 -31.39
N GLY A 239 12.27 5.80 -30.77
CA GLY A 239 12.11 6.67 -29.59
C GLY A 239 11.89 8.15 -29.92
N PRO A 240 11.79 8.99 -28.87
CA PRO A 240 11.54 10.43 -29.00
C PRO A 240 12.63 11.17 -29.78
N ASP A 241 13.86 10.62 -29.86
CA ASP A 241 14.97 11.18 -30.65
C ASP A 241 14.76 11.11 -32.17
N VAL A 242 13.87 10.23 -32.64
CA VAL A 242 13.50 10.06 -34.06
C VAL A 242 12.07 10.54 -34.34
N ARG A 243 11.13 10.23 -33.44
CA ARG A 243 9.69 10.46 -33.60
C ARG A 243 9.22 11.83 -33.10
N GLY A 244 9.96 12.42 -32.17
CA GLY A 244 9.46 13.48 -31.28
C GLY A 244 8.65 12.87 -30.13
N ALA A 245 8.56 13.58 -29.00
CA ALA A 245 8.07 13.06 -27.72
C ALA A 245 6.54 12.95 -27.57
N GLY A 246 5.76 13.51 -28.50
CA GLY A 246 4.29 13.62 -28.38
C GLY A 246 3.79 14.79 -27.52
N PHE A 247 4.70 15.58 -26.94
CA PHE A 247 4.41 16.80 -26.17
C PHE A 247 5.39 17.93 -26.52
N ASP A 248 5.04 19.17 -26.17
CA ASP A 248 5.91 20.35 -26.29
C ASP A 248 6.17 20.96 -24.89
N CYS A 249 7.40 21.39 -24.62
CA CYS A 249 7.80 22.11 -23.41
C CYS A 249 8.08 23.59 -23.73
N ASP A 250 7.33 24.51 -23.13
CA ASP A 250 7.51 25.96 -23.32
C ASP A 250 7.91 26.65 -22.00
N GLY A 251 9.21 26.91 -21.86
CA GLY A 251 9.77 27.69 -20.76
C GLY A 251 9.69 29.21 -20.93
N SER A 252 9.06 29.75 -21.99
CA SER A 252 9.07 31.20 -22.25
C SER A 252 8.30 32.05 -21.23
N GLY A 253 7.53 31.39 -20.33
CA GLY A 253 6.85 32.00 -19.20
C GLY A 253 7.64 32.04 -17.89
N GLU A 254 8.78 31.34 -17.80
CA GLU A 254 9.60 31.31 -16.59
C GLU A 254 10.64 32.46 -16.57
N ASP A 255 11.00 32.90 -15.37
CA ASP A 255 11.98 33.96 -15.12
C ASP A 255 13.04 33.49 -14.11
N ASN A 256 13.72 34.40 -13.39
CA ASN A 256 14.76 34.00 -12.44
C ASN A 256 14.22 33.60 -11.06
N GLN A 257 12.91 33.65 -10.75
CA GLN A 257 12.39 33.43 -9.39
C GLN A 257 12.85 32.10 -8.75
N THR A 258 12.89 31.00 -9.52
CA THR A 258 13.25 29.66 -9.02
C THR A 258 14.73 29.29 -9.18
N GLN A 259 15.64 30.27 -9.36
CA GLN A 259 17.00 30.02 -9.86
C GLN A 259 17.88 29.17 -8.93
N THR A 260 17.74 29.30 -7.62
CA THR A 260 18.50 28.56 -6.61
C THR A 260 17.70 27.48 -5.91
N ASP A 261 16.39 27.41 -6.13
CA ASP A 261 15.47 26.45 -5.53
C ASP A 261 15.84 24.99 -5.81
N SER A 262 15.38 24.10 -4.94
CA SER A 262 15.52 22.66 -5.11
C SER A 262 14.33 21.88 -4.61
N MET A 263 13.67 21.16 -5.52
CA MET A 263 12.64 20.18 -5.21
C MET A 263 13.21 18.75 -5.17
N THR A 264 12.65 17.90 -4.31
CA THR A 264 12.92 16.46 -4.28
C THR A 264 11.59 15.72 -4.21
N ALA A 265 11.49 14.57 -4.88
CA ALA A 265 10.33 13.69 -4.78
C ALA A 265 10.74 12.22 -4.77
N ASP A 266 10.06 11.44 -3.93
CA ASP A 266 10.19 9.99 -3.86
C ASP A 266 9.12 9.34 -4.75
N ILE A 267 9.53 8.36 -5.56
CA ILE A 267 8.64 7.60 -6.46
C ILE A 267 8.74 6.13 -6.07
N SER A 268 7.65 5.60 -5.51
CA SER A 268 7.58 4.24 -4.98
C SER A 268 6.58 3.41 -5.78
N PHE A 269 6.92 2.17 -6.09
CA PHE A 269 6.02 1.23 -6.75
C PHE A 269 5.70 0.08 -5.80
N ARG A 270 4.40 -0.24 -5.66
CA ARG A 270 3.92 -1.32 -4.80
C ARG A 270 3.19 -2.35 -5.63
N ALA A 271 3.63 -3.61 -5.55
CA ALA A 271 2.86 -4.74 -6.06
C ALA A 271 2.15 -5.49 -4.92
N VAL A 272 0.94 -5.99 -5.17
CA VAL A 272 0.22 -6.93 -4.29
C VAL A 272 -0.35 -8.06 -5.15
N GLN A 273 -0.01 -9.31 -4.85
CA GLN A 273 -0.50 -10.45 -5.63
C GLN A 273 -2.03 -10.47 -5.69
N SER A 274 -2.60 -10.54 -6.89
CA SER A 274 -4.06 -10.46 -7.10
C SER A 274 -4.82 -11.65 -6.52
N ARG A 275 -4.17 -12.82 -6.52
CA ARG A 275 -4.67 -14.07 -5.91
C ARG A 275 -4.97 -13.84 -4.42
N HIS A 276 -6.23 -14.07 -4.04
CA HIS A 276 -6.80 -13.82 -2.71
C HIS A 276 -7.02 -12.35 -2.33
N ASN A 277 -6.59 -11.37 -3.14
CA ASN A 277 -6.77 -9.93 -2.89
C ASN A 277 -7.74 -9.29 -3.90
N GLY A 278 -8.81 -10.01 -4.30
CA GLY A 278 -9.67 -9.64 -5.44
C GLY A 278 -10.50 -8.35 -5.31
N GLY A 279 -10.44 -7.65 -4.18
CA GLY A 279 -11.08 -6.35 -3.94
C GLY A 279 -10.11 -5.25 -3.51
N PHE A 280 -8.81 -5.43 -3.78
CA PHE A 280 -7.77 -4.44 -3.48
C PHE A 280 -7.93 -3.19 -4.34
N LEU A 281 -7.64 -2.03 -3.76
CA LEU A 281 -7.65 -0.72 -4.41
C LEU A 281 -6.36 -0.01 -4.05
N CYS A 282 -5.74 0.65 -5.02
CA CYS A 282 -4.55 1.47 -4.74
C CYS A 282 -4.94 2.73 -3.97
N ASN A 283 -6.05 3.34 -4.40
CA ASN A 283 -6.77 4.36 -3.67
C ASN A 283 -8.05 3.72 -3.10
N PRO A 284 -7.99 3.02 -1.94
CA PRO A 284 -9.22 2.70 -1.24
C PRO A 284 -9.94 4.03 -1.00
N PRO A 285 -11.26 4.14 -1.29
CA PRO A 285 -11.97 5.39 -1.09
C PRO A 285 -11.76 5.82 0.35
N GLU A 286 -11.27 7.05 0.56
CA GLU A 286 -11.13 7.57 1.91
C GLU A 286 -12.44 7.31 2.64
N VAL A 287 -12.35 6.56 3.74
CA VAL A 287 -13.44 6.45 4.69
C VAL A 287 -13.54 7.85 5.29
N THR A 288 -14.31 8.71 4.60
CA THR A 288 -14.46 10.12 4.95
C THR A 288 -14.99 10.16 6.36
N LEU A 289 -14.07 10.36 7.30
CA LEU A 289 -14.37 10.55 8.70
C LEU A 289 -15.13 11.86 8.76
N THR A 290 -16.47 11.78 8.74
CA THR A 290 -17.35 12.93 8.99
C THR A 290 -16.78 13.65 10.20
N PRO A 291 -16.51 14.96 10.07
CA PRO A 291 -15.42 15.64 10.76
C PRO A 291 -15.47 15.35 12.25
N THR A 292 -14.31 15.00 12.82
CA THR A 292 -14.06 14.65 14.23
C THR A 292 -15.24 15.03 15.10
N PRO A 293 -16.15 14.07 15.41
CA PRO A 293 -17.34 14.40 16.14
C PRO A 293 -16.93 15.05 17.45
N THR A 294 -17.42 16.27 17.67
CA THR A 294 -17.19 17.03 18.88
C THR A 294 -17.89 16.27 20.01
N GLY A 295 -17.16 15.32 20.60
CA GLY A 295 -17.72 14.24 21.40
C GLY A 295 -18.17 13.02 20.58
N VAL A 296 -17.22 12.21 20.07
CA VAL A 296 -17.43 10.75 20.13
C VAL A 296 -17.45 10.41 21.62
N VAL A 297 -18.64 10.41 22.21
CA VAL A 297 -18.81 10.02 23.61
C VAL A 297 -18.50 8.53 23.67
N CYS A 298 -17.36 8.18 24.27
CA CYS A 298 -17.11 6.80 24.61
C CYS A 298 -18.20 6.33 25.58
N ILE A 299 -18.89 5.26 25.20
CA ILE A 299 -19.95 4.63 26.00
C ILE A 299 -19.51 3.17 26.22
N PRO A 300 -19.15 2.79 27.45
CA PRO A 300 -18.74 1.43 27.73
C PRO A 300 -19.94 0.49 27.56
N GLY A 301 -19.68 -0.70 27.03
CA GLY A 301 -20.72 -1.66 26.69
C GLY A 301 -20.12 -3.02 26.36
N TYR A 302 -20.81 -3.74 25.49
CA TYR A 302 -20.40 -5.08 25.06
C TYR A 302 -20.62 -5.24 23.55
N ALA A 303 -20.09 -6.32 22.99
CA ALA A 303 -20.45 -6.76 21.64
C ALA A 303 -21.97 -6.95 21.52
N THR A 304 -22.56 -6.46 20.43
CA THR A 304 -24.02 -6.39 20.21
C THR A 304 -24.50 -7.13 18.96
N GLY A 305 -23.58 -7.54 18.08
CA GLY A 305 -23.89 -8.33 16.90
C GLY A 305 -22.69 -9.15 16.42
N VAL A 306 -22.99 -10.15 15.60
CA VAL A 306 -22.01 -10.94 14.86
C VAL A 306 -22.09 -10.52 13.39
N ALA A 307 -21.02 -9.92 12.86
CA ALA A 307 -20.93 -9.56 11.45
C ALA A 307 -20.60 -10.78 10.59
N SER A 308 -19.74 -11.68 11.08
CA SER A 308 -19.47 -12.98 10.48
C SER A 308 -18.87 -13.95 11.50
N SER A 309 -18.97 -15.26 11.24
CA SER A 309 -18.31 -16.30 12.03
C SER A 309 -17.92 -17.48 11.12
N ALA A 310 -16.73 -18.01 11.34
CA ALA A 310 -16.18 -19.18 10.66
C ALA A 310 -15.59 -20.13 11.71
N GLN A 311 -16.42 -20.99 12.29
CA GLN A 311 -15.99 -21.91 13.35
C GLN A 311 -15.07 -23.00 12.80
N GLY A 312 -14.01 -23.32 13.55
CA GLY A 312 -13.12 -24.44 13.29
C GLY A 312 -13.69 -25.79 13.74
N LEU A 313 -12.80 -26.75 13.94
CA LEU A 313 -13.12 -28.11 14.39
C LEU A 313 -12.45 -28.40 15.74
N ARG A 314 -12.95 -29.41 16.45
CA ARG A 314 -12.23 -29.96 17.61
C ARG A 314 -10.95 -30.67 17.17
N LYS A 315 -10.00 -30.86 18.09
CA LYS A 315 -8.68 -31.46 17.77
C LYS A 315 -8.75 -32.81 17.04
N ASN A 316 -9.77 -33.62 17.33
CA ASN A 316 -10.04 -34.90 16.65
C ASN A 316 -10.66 -34.78 15.24
N GLY A 317 -10.85 -33.57 14.70
CA GLY A 317 -11.44 -33.32 13.38
C GLY A 317 -12.97 -33.45 13.32
N THR A 318 -13.65 -33.56 14.46
CA THR A 318 -15.12 -33.47 14.51
C THR A 318 -15.57 -32.03 14.75
N ALA A 319 -16.81 -31.70 14.39
CA ALA A 319 -17.40 -30.39 14.72
C ALA A 319 -17.34 -30.12 16.23
N VAL A 320 -17.27 -28.83 16.59
CA VAL A 320 -17.52 -28.33 17.95
C VAL A 320 -18.91 -28.80 18.43
N LEU A 321 -19.07 -28.93 19.75
CA LEU A 321 -20.35 -29.35 20.31
C LEU A 321 -21.42 -28.27 20.07
N ALA A 322 -22.65 -28.70 19.77
CA ALA A 322 -23.72 -27.80 19.33
C ALA A 322 -24.12 -26.74 20.39
N ASP A 323 -23.85 -27.00 21.66
CA ASP A 323 -24.02 -26.08 22.81
C ASP A 323 -22.84 -25.11 23.02
N ARG A 324 -21.91 -25.06 22.07
CA ARG A 324 -20.74 -24.16 22.00
C ARG A 324 -20.53 -23.60 20.58
N SER A 325 -21.58 -23.65 19.76
CA SER A 325 -21.56 -23.32 18.32
C SER A 325 -22.56 -22.24 17.91
N ASP A 326 -23.26 -21.61 18.85
CA ASP A 326 -24.04 -20.40 18.55
C ASP A 326 -23.13 -19.17 18.71
N PRO A 327 -22.79 -18.45 17.63
CA PRO A 327 -21.91 -17.28 17.73
C PRO A 327 -22.56 -16.11 18.48
N THR A 328 -23.88 -16.16 18.74
CA THR A 328 -24.55 -15.15 19.56
C THR A 328 -24.29 -15.30 21.07
N ASP A 329 -23.75 -16.44 21.51
CA ASP A 329 -23.29 -16.64 22.89
C ASP A 329 -22.07 -15.76 23.25
N ALA A 330 -21.37 -15.21 22.25
CA ALA A 330 -20.29 -14.21 22.43
C ALA A 330 -20.79 -12.74 22.50
N LEU A 331 -22.10 -12.51 22.71
CA LEU A 331 -22.70 -11.18 22.76
C LEU A 331 -23.20 -10.82 24.16
N GLY A 332 -23.17 -9.52 24.48
CA GLY A 332 -23.62 -9.00 25.77
C GLY A 332 -22.59 -9.15 26.88
N ALA A 333 -23.07 -9.10 28.12
CA ALA A 333 -22.21 -9.17 29.30
C ALA A 333 -21.79 -10.62 29.57
N PRO A 334 -20.50 -10.90 29.87
CA PRO A 334 -19.98 -12.25 30.08
C PRO A 334 -20.73 -13.03 31.18
N GLN A 335 -20.82 -14.34 31.00
CA GLN A 335 -21.38 -15.26 31.98
C GLN A 335 -20.29 -15.80 32.93
N SER A 336 -19.03 -15.71 32.52
CA SER A 336 -17.83 -15.91 33.34
C SER A 336 -17.66 -14.81 34.41
N THR A 337 -16.75 -15.07 35.34
CA THR A 337 -16.38 -14.12 36.40
C THR A 337 -15.23 -13.20 36.01
N GLY A 338 -14.62 -13.41 34.84
CA GLY A 338 -13.37 -12.77 34.45
C GLY A 338 -12.24 -13.09 35.42
N THR A 339 -12.17 -14.33 35.91
CA THR A 339 -11.07 -14.84 36.75
C THR A 339 -10.41 -16.03 36.07
N PRO A 340 -9.15 -16.40 36.38
CA PRO A 340 -8.43 -17.45 35.65
C PRO A 340 -9.01 -18.89 35.73
N SER A 341 -10.19 -19.11 36.29
CA SER A 341 -10.88 -20.41 36.32
C SER A 341 -12.37 -20.25 36.67
N ASP A 342 -13.24 -20.34 35.68
CA ASP A 342 -14.70 -20.17 35.81
C ASP A 342 -15.41 -21.49 36.11
N THR A 343 -15.16 -22.03 37.31
CA THR A 343 -15.84 -23.24 37.78
C THR A 343 -17.00 -22.91 38.73
N PRO A 344 -18.24 -23.39 38.47
CA PRO A 344 -18.65 -24.25 37.35
C PRO A 344 -18.92 -23.47 36.05
N VAL A 345 -18.50 -24.05 34.93
CA VAL A 345 -18.84 -23.56 33.58
C VAL A 345 -20.35 -23.68 33.34
N VAL A 346 -20.94 -22.65 32.73
CA VAL A 346 -22.35 -22.63 32.32
C VAL A 346 -22.45 -23.16 30.89
N PHE A 347 -23.33 -24.14 30.64
CA PHE A 347 -23.54 -24.68 29.29
C PHE A 347 -24.32 -23.70 28.41
N GLY A 348 -23.92 -23.55 27.14
CA GLY A 348 -24.55 -22.60 26.21
C GLY A 348 -24.41 -21.16 26.69
N SER A 349 -23.20 -20.76 27.09
CA SER A 349 -22.90 -19.39 27.51
C SER A 349 -21.73 -18.76 26.78
N PHE A 350 -21.04 -19.49 25.90
CA PHE A 350 -19.83 -19.02 25.22
C PHE A 350 -19.68 -19.73 23.87
N PHE A 351 -18.96 -19.10 22.94
CA PHE A 351 -18.70 -19.62 21.60
C PHE A 351 -17.25 -20.09 21.49
N SER A 352 -17.02 -21.39 21.31
CA SER A 352 -15.67 -21.91 21.05
C SER A 352 -15.25 -21.63 19.61
N LEU A 353 -14.08 -21.04 19.40
CA LEU A 353 -13.64 -20.69 18.04
C LEU A 353 -13.37 -21.92 17.16
N GLY A 354 -12.94 -23.06 17.72
CA GLY A 354 -12.53 -24.24 16.96
C GLY A 354 -11.11 -24.12 16.43
N PHE A 355 -10.37 -25.23 16.37
CA PHE A 355 -9.05 -25.27 15.74
C PHE A 355 -9.13 -25.38 14.20
N GLY A 356 -8.07 -24.95 13.53
CA GLY A 356 -7.89 -25.09 12.09
C GLY A 356 -7.30 -26.45 11.71
N ALA A 357 -7.07 -26.64 10.41
CA ALA A 357 -6.42 -27.85 9.90
C ALA A 357 -4.96 -27.98 10.40
N GLY A 358 -4.21 -26.87 10.44
CA GLY A 358 -2.83 -26.78 10.91
C GLY A 358 -2.66 -26.96 12.43
N ASN A 359 -1.43 -26.81 12.92
CA ASN A 359 -1.13 -26.89 14.37
C ASN A 359 -1.43 -25.58 15.09
N VAL A 360 -1.31 -24.44 14.42
CA VAL A 360 -1.61 -23.10 14.91
C VAL A 360 -2.61 -22.46 13.94
N GLY A 361 -3.52 -21.65 14.47
CA GLY A 361 -4.60 -21.02 13.72
C GLY A 361 -5.89 -21.83 13.77
N GLY A 362 -7.02 -21.13 13.89
CA GLY A 362 -8.32 -21.74 13.97
C GLY A 362 -9.46 -20.87 13.44
N GLY A 363 -10.65 -21.13 13.96
CA GLY A 363 -11.84 -20.38 13.58
C GLY A 363 -11.80 -18.95 14.06
N SER A 364 -12.69 -18.15 13.50
CA SER A 364 -12.76 -16.72 13.75
C SER A 364 -14.20 -16.22 13.85
N ILE A 365 -14.36 -15.09 14.52
CA ILE A 365 -15.60 -14.36 14.65
C ILE A 365 -15.34 -12.87 14.51
N VAL A 366 -16.23 -12.16 13.81
CA VAL A 366 -16.22 -10.71 13.72
C VAL A 366 -17.41 -10.18 14.51
N LEU A 367 -17.12 -9.51 15.62
CA LEU A 367 -18.11 -8.90 16.52
C LEU A 367 -18.29 -7.42 16.19
N SER A 368 -19.52 -6.93 16.30
CA SER A 368 -19.88 -5.52 16.07
C SER A 368 -20.48 -4.87 17.32
N PHE A 369 -20.18 -3.57 17.49
CA PHE A 369 -20.51 -2.81 18.69
C PHE A 369 -21.48 -1.68 18.37
N ALA A 370 -22.52 -1.51 19.20
CA ALA A 370 -23.54 -0.48 19.02
C ALA A 370 -23.02 0.96 19.22
N ASN A 371 -21.94 1.10 20.00
CA ASN A 371 -21.11 2.30 20.06
C ASN A 371 -19.67 1.89 19.69
N PRO A 372 -18.91 2.73 18.98
CA PRO A 372 -17.52 2.40 18.65
C PRO A 372 -16.67 2.27 19.92
N ILE A 373 -15.70 1.36 19.87
CA ILE A 373 -14.54 1.36 20.76
C ILE A 373 -13.74 2.62 20.40
N VAL A 374 -13.31 3.41 21.38
CA VAL A 374 -12.53 4.63 21.16
C VAL A 374 -11.16 4.43 21.81
N ASP A 375 -10.09 4.74 21.09
CA ASP A 375 -8.72 4.72 21.62
C ASP A 375 -8.56 5.83 22.66
N LEU A 376 -8.27 5.44 23.89
CA LEU A 376 -8.04 6.30 25.03
C LEU A 376 -6.89 5.74 25.87
N ALA A 377 -6.28 6.57 26.70
CA ALA A 377 -5.13 6.16 27.50
C ALA A 377 -5.43 4.93 28.40
N GLY A 378 -4.76 3.81 28.14
CA GLY A 378 -4.88 2.56 28.89
C GLY A 378 -5.47 1.45 28.04
N PHE A 379 -6.29 0.59 28.65
CA PHE A 379 -7.04 -0.43 27.91
C PHE A 379 -8.44 0.04 27.54
N ASP A 380 -8.84 -0.22 26.30
CA ASP A 380 -10.12 0.18 25.72
C ASP A 380 -11.13 -0.96 25.65
N PHE A 381 -10.67 -2.21 25.73
CA PHE A 381 -11.56 -3.36 25.82
C PHE A 381 -10.92 -4.56 26.53
N ARG A 382 -11.77 -5.52 26.90
CA ARG A 382 -11.39 -6.83 27.45
C ARG A 382 -12.15 -7.92 26.75
N VAL A 383 -11.44 -8.93 26.27
CA VAL A 383 -12.01 -10.18 25.75
C VAL A 383 -12.10 -11.17 26.92
N PHE A 384 -13.16 -11.96 27.02
CA PHE A 384 -13.37 -12.94 28.09
C PHE A 384 -13.22 -14.38 27.57
N GLU A 385 -12.53 -15.23 28.34
CA GLU A 385 -12.32 -16.66 28.05
C GLU A 385 -12.94 -17.51 29.17
N VAL A 386 -13.86 -18.42 28.85
CA VAL A 386 -14.37 -19.38 29.84
C VAL A 386 -13.31 -20.45 30.12
N THR A 387 -12.58 -20.32 31.25
CA THR A 387 -11.52 -21.27 31.62
C THR A 387 -12.02 -22.39 32.52
N GLY A 388 -12.15 -23.61 31.96
CA GLY A 388 -12.54 -24.82 32.70
C GLY A 388 -11.37 -25.62 33.31
N GLY A 389 -10.95 -25.30 34.54
CA GLY A 389 -10.01 -26.12 35.32
C GLY A 389 -8.53 -25.86 35.02
N THR A 390 -7.67 -26.90 35.06
CA THR A 390 -6.23 -26.76 34.75
C THR A 390 -5.96 -27.26 33.34
N TYR A 391 -5.71 -26.32 32.43
CA TYR A 391 -5.64 -26.55 30.99
C TYR A 391 -4.53 -25.67 30.37
N PRO A 392 -3.91 -26.04 29.24
CA PRO A 392 -2.99 -25.14 28.53
C PRO A 392 -3.70 -23.82 28.18
N ASP A 393 -2.95 -22.72 28.06
CA ASP A 393 -3.52 -21.43 27.66
C ASP A 393 -3.94 -21.48 26.19
N GLU A 394 -5.23 -21.26 25.95
CA GLU A 394 -5.79 -20.98 24.63
C GLU A 394 -5.43 -19.55 24.23
N LYS A 395 -5.33 -19.31 22.92
CA LYS A 395 -4.76 -18.08 22.37
C LYS A 395 -5.58 -17.51 21.25
N ILE A 396 -5.71 -16.19 21.25
CA ILE A 396 -6.37 -15.42 20.19
C ILE A 396 -5.46 -14.36 19.59
N LYS A 397 -5.56 -14.18 18.28
CA LYS A 397 -5.21 -12.95 17.57
C LYS A 397 -6.44 -12.05 17.57
N VAL A 398 -6.26 -10.76 17.84
CA VAL A 398 -7.31 -9.75 17.74
C VAL A 398 -6.91 -8.66 16.75
N GLU A 399 -7.83 -8.34 15.85
CA GLU A 399 -7.69 -7.30 14.83
C GLU A 399 -8.92 -6.38 14.91
N ALA A 400 -8.73 -5.07 14.74
CA ALA A 400 -9.78 -4.06 14.85
C ALA A 400 -10.10 -3.43 13.48
N SER A 401 -11.35 -3.00 13.29
CA SER A 401 -11.82 -2.41 12.03
C SER A 401 -12.82 -1.28 12.26
N GLN A 402 -12.73 -0.25 11.43
CA GLN A 402 -13.68 0.86 11.37
C GLN A 402 -14.84 0.59 10.40
N ASP A 403 -14.56 -0.09 9.29
CA ASP A 403 -15.43 -0.28 8.13
C ASP A 403 -15.99 -1.71 7.96
N GLY A 404 -15.43 -2.69 8.69
CA GLY A 404 -15.74 -4.11 8.54
C GLY A 404 -15.07 -4.79 7.35
N VAL A 405 -14.13 -4.12 6.68
CA VAL A 405 -13.37 -4.62 5.52
C VAL A 405 -11.88 -4.67 5.85
N ASN A 406 -11.32 -3.55 6.29
CA ASN A 406 -9.91 -3.40 6.63
C ASN A 406 -9.70 -3.68 8.12
N PHE A 407 -8.81 -4.62 8.45
CA PHE A 407 -8.56 -5.07 9.82
C PHE A 407 -7.10 -4.88 10.20
N PHE A 408 -6.86 -4.10 11.25
CA PHE A 408 -5.54 -3.71 11.76
C PHE A 408 -5.22 -4.50 13.03
N LEU A 409 -3.98 -4.95 13.19
CA LEU A 409 -3.59 -5.83 14.29
C LEU A 409 -3.60 -5.10 15.64
N VAL A 410 -4.36 -5.61 16.62
CA VAL A 410 -4.27 -5.18 18.03
C VAL A 410 -3.29 -6.07 18.80
N THR A 411 -3.42 -7.39 18.63
CA THR A 411 -2.46 -8.34 19.21
C THR A 411 -2.37 -9.62 18.39
N ALA A 412 -1.15 -10.11 18.20
CA ALA A 412 -0.87 -11.39 17.56
C ALA A 412 -1.17 -12.61 18.45
N SER A 413 -1.24 -12.43 19.78
CA SER A 413 -1.43 -13.52 20.75
C SER A 413 -1.80 -12.96 22.12
N ALA A 414 -3.05 -13.11 22.53
CA ALA A 414 -3.52 -12.94 23.90
C ALA A 414 -4.11 -14.24 24.45
N THR A 415 -4.15 -14.38 25.78
CA THR A 415 -4.58 -15.58 26.53
C THR A 415 -5.51 -15.17 27.67
N ARG A 416 -6.49 -16.01 28.03
CA ARG A 416 -7.43 -15.75 29.13
C ARG A 416 -8.20 -14.44 28.89
N ASP A 417 -8.70 -13.85 29.96
CA ASP A 417 -9.47 -12.60 29.93
C ASP A 417 -8.60 -11.36 29.65
N ALA A 418 -8.09 -11.26 28.42
CA ALA A 418 -7.10 -10.27 28.04
C ALA A 418 -7.69 -8.85 27.96
N PHE A 419 -7.06 -7.93 28.68
CA PHE A 419 -7.23 -6.49 28.49
C PHE A 419 -6.37 -6.03 27.30
N LEU A 420 -6.95 -5.21 26.41
CA LEU A 420 -6.35 -4.80 25.15
C LEU A 420 -6.56 -3.29 24.91
N ASP A 421 -5.55 -2.69 24.29
CA ASP A 421 -5.37 -1.26 24.01
C ASP A 421 -5.54 -1.09 22.49
N LEU A 422 -6.50 -0.26 22.06
CA LEU A 422 -6.84 -0.11 20.64
C LEU A 422 -5.76 0.68 19.89
N GLY A 423 -5.08 1.63 20.56
CA GLY A 423 -4.01 2.44 20.00
C GLY A 423 -2.84 1.61 19.45
N THR A 424 -2.65 0.38 19.94
CA THR A 424 -1.70 -0.59 19.35
C THR A 424 -1.95 -0.90 17.86
N SER A 425 -3.18 -0.71 17.37
CA SER A 425 -3.55 -0.88 15.95
C SER A 425 -3.39 0.37 15.10
N GLY A 426 -3.06 1.52 15.72
CA GLY A 426 -3.04 2.84 15.07
C GLY A 426 -4.41 3.46 14.80
N LEU A 427 -5.51 2.79 15.19
CA LEU A 427 -6.88 3.29 14.99
C LEU A 427 -7.38 4.13 16.17
N ALA A 428 -7.83 5.35 15.90
CA ALA A 428 -8.46 6.21 16.92
C ALA A 428 -9.82 5.69 17.44
N TRP A 429 -10.47 4.78 16.71
CA TRP A 429 -11.72 4.10 17.09
C TRP A 429 -11.95 2.87 16.21
N ALA A 430 -12.81 1.94 16.64
CA ALA A 430 -13.22 0.75 15.88
C ALA A 430 -14.70 0.42 16.08
N SER A 431 -15.39 -0.03 15.02
CA SER A 431 -16.78 -0.51 15.07
C SER A 431 -16.89 -2.04 15.18
N GLN A 432 -15.81 -2.74 14.81
CA GLN A 432 -15.75 -4.20 14.79
C GLN A 432 -14.40 -4.73 15.29
N LEU A 433 -14.43 -5.93 15.86
CA LEU A 433 -13.23 -6.72 16.18
C LEU A 433 -13.32 -8.10 15.54
N ARG A 434 -12.24 -8.53 14.89
CA ARG A 434 -12.04 -9.92 14.48
C ARG A 434 -11.19 -10.64 15.52
N ILE A 435 -11.74 -11.71 16.08
CA ILE A 435 -11.05 -12.58 17.04
C ILE A 435 -10.83 -13.92 16.33
N THR A 436 -9.59 -14.41 16.30
CA THR A 436 -9.20 -15.65 15.61
C THR A 436 -8.38 -16.51 16.54
N ASP A 437 -8.69 -17.80 16.66
CA ASP A 437 -7.86 -18.72 17.44
C ASP A 437 -6.47 -18.86 16.82
N VAL A 438 -5.44 -18.82 17.66
CA VAL A 438 -4.03 -19.08 17.33
C VAL A 438 -3.39 -20.02 18.37
N SER A 439 -4.20 -20.91 18.94
CA SER A 439 -3.79 -21.90 19.92
C SER A 439 -2.91 -22.97 19.27
N ASP A 440 -1.83 -23.40 19.95
CA ASP A 440 -1.06 -24.57 19.49
C ASP A 440 -1.84 -25.85 19.82
N LYS A 441 -2.62 -26.30 18.84
CA LYS A 441 -3.43 -27.53 18.87
C LYS A 441 -2.66 -28.73 19.38
N SER A 442 -1.33 -28.81 19.22
CA SER A 442 -0.54 -29.95 19.67
C SER A 442 -0.59 -30.16 21.20
N LEU A 443 -0.75 -29.08 21.98
CA LEU A 443 -0.72 -29.09 23.45
C LEU A 443 -2.01 -29.63 24.10
N PHE A 444 -3.12 -29.57 23.39
CA PHE A 444 -4.47 -29.82 23.93
C PHE A 444 -4.88 -31.30 23.90
N GLU A 445 -5.96 -31.65 24.59
CA GLU A 445 -6.49 -33.01 24.56
C GLU A 445 -7.34 -33.27 23.29
N SER A 446 -7.65 -34.54 23.00
CA SER A 446 -8.28 -34.98 21.74
C SER A 446 -9.66 -34.37 21.42
N THR A 447 -10.46 -34.01 22.41
CA THR A 447 -11.80 -33.40 22.22
C THR A 447 -11.80 -31.87 22.37
N ALA A 448 -10.62 -31.24 22.51
CA ALA A 448 -10.47 -29.80 22.67
C ALA A 448 -11.06 -28.98 21.51
N ASP A 449 -11.63 -27.82 21.83
CA ASP A 449 -12.40 -26.94 20.94
C ASP A 449 -11.75 -25.58 20.68
N ALA A 450 -10.58 -25.29 21.28
CA ALA A 450 -9.90 -24.00 21.20
C ALA A 450 -10.70 -22.84 21.84
N TYR A 451 -10.17 -21.62 21.77
CA TYR A 451 -10.56 -20.49 22.64
C TYR A 451 -12.08 -20.31 22.83
N ASP A 452 -12.49 -20.33 24.10
CA ASP A 452 -13.88 -20.24 24.56
C ASP A 452 -14.34 -18.79 24.82
N LEU A 453 -14.81 -18.11 23.77
CA LEU A 453 -15.17 -16.69 23.81
C LEU A 453 -16.52 -16.45 24.51
N ASP A 454 -16.48 -15.78 25.66
CA ASP A 454 -17.63 -15.38 26.50
C ASP A 454 -17.88 -13.86 26.43
N GLY A 455 -17.57 -13.27 25.27
CA GLY A 455 -17.87 -11.88 24.94
C GLY A 455 -16.72 -10.89 25.10
N VAL A 456 -17.02 -9.63 24.82
CA VAL A 456 -16.07 -8.51 24.82
C VAL A 456 -16.72 -7.31 25.50
N GLN A 457 -16.05 -6.76 26.51
CA GLN A 457 -16.44 -5.54 27.21
C GLN A 457 -15.60 -4.35 26.70
N THR A 458 -16.23 -3.19 26.49
CA THR A 458 -15.54 -1.95 26.12
C THR A 458 -15.44 -0.99 27.29
N PHE A 459 -14.38 -0.19 27.32
CA PHE A 459 -14.01 0.76 28.35
C PHE A 459 -13.87 2.17 27.78
N CYS A 460 -13.64 3.15 28.67
CA CYS A 460 -13.33 4.52 28.30
C CYS A 460 -12.09 5.03 29.06
N GLY A 461 -10.90 4.50 28.76
CA GLY A 461 -9.62 4.99 29.29
C GLY A 461 -9.50 5.05 30.81
N THR A 462 -10.12 4.13 31.55
CA THR A 462 -10.15 4.15 33.04
C THR A 462 -9.61 2.87 33.70
N GLN A 463 -9.20 1.87 32.92
CA GLN A 463 -8.51 0.70 33.44
C GLN A 463 -6.99 0.87 33.24
N PRO A 464 -6.22 1.16 34.30
CA PRO A 464 -4.76 1.19 34.20
C PRO A 464 -4.21 -0.22 33.95
N PHE A 465 -3.04 -0.30 33.29
CA PHE A 465 -2.27 -1.54 33.18
C PHE A 465 -2.04 -2.16 34.58
N PRO A 466 -2.44 -3.43 34.81
CA PRO A 466 -2.28 -4.13 36.10
C PRO A 466 -0.84 -4.62 36.35
#